data_AF-A0A084XXS2-F1
#
_entry.id   AF-A0A084XXS2-F1
#
_cell.length_a   1.000
_cell.length_b   1.000
_cell.length_c   1.000
_cell.angle_alpha   90.00
_cell.angle_beta   90.00
_cell.angle_gamma   90.00
#
_symmetry.space_group_name_H-M   'P 1'
#
loop_
_entity.id
_entity.type
_entity.pdbx_description
1 polymer ?
#
loop_
_entity_poly.entity_id
_entity_poly.type
_entity_poly.pdbx_seq_one_letter_code
_entity_poly.pdbx_strand_id
1 'polypeptide(L)'
;MVAGVPPDYFSATGQRWGNPLYRWSAHAAEDYRWWVERMRQTMKLCDVVRIDHFRGFESFWEIPAAAKTAVHGIWQPGPGEAVFNAIRRELSDAQGRLRIIAEDLGIITPAVNALRLAIGLPGMRILQFAFDGDARNPYLPHNYEANTVVYTGTHDNDTSRGWWESLSRAEQDYVRAYLGVGDESSEEIHWQLIRLACSSVASLCVIPMQDVLGLDSTHRMNAPGLGEGSWEWRFSWQQVEDSHARRLAELARLYGRKPG
;
A
#
# COMPACT_ATOMS: atom_id res chain seq x y z
N MET A 1 14.04 -8.71 -21.73
CA MET A 1 13.72 -7.52 -20.93
C MET A 1 13.41 -7.93 -19.51
N VAL A 2 13.59 -7.04 -18.54
CA VAL A 2 13.33 -7.28 -17.11
C VAL A 2 12.52 -6.15 -16.50
N ALA A 3 11.83 -6.45 -15.41
CA ALA A 3 11.00 -5.51 -14.66
C ALA A 3 11.81 -4.56 -13.78
N GLY A 4 11.19 -3.41 -13.49
CA GLY A 4 11.68 -2.41 -12.56
C GLY A 4 10.76 -1.19 -12.53
N VAL A 5 11.28 -0.09 -12.02
CA VAL A 5 10.66 1.24 -12.05
C VAL A 5 11.69 2.30 -12.44
N PRO A 6 11.29 3.38 -13.12
CA PRO A 6 12.21 4.46 -13.49
C PRO A 6 12.76 5.18 -12.24
N PRO A 7 13.78 6.03 -12.40
CA PRO A 7 14.17 6.98 -11.36
C PRO A 7 12.98 7.80 -10.86
N ASP A 8 12.91 7.96 -9.54
CA ASP A 8 11.90 8.76 -8.85
C ASP A 8 12.53 9.49 -7.65
N TYR A 9 11.69 10.14 -6.84
CA TYR A 9 12.14 10.88 -5.66
C TYR A 9 12.70 9.99 -4.54
N PHE A 10 12.45 8.67 -4.58
CA PHE A 10 13.04 7.70 -3.64
C PHE A 10 14.34 7.09 -4.17
N SER A 11 14.53 6.99 -5.49
CA SER A 11 15.75 6.43 -6.10
C SER A 11 16.21 7.18 -7.34
N ALA A 12 17.40 7.78 -7.24
CA ALA A 12 18.06 8.48 -8.36
C ALA A 12 18.36 7.57 -9.58
N THR A 13 18.41 6.25 -9.40
CA THR A 13 18.67 5.30 -10.51
C THR A 13 17.51 4.36 -10.81
N GLY A 14 16.36 4.62 -10.18
CA GLY A 14 15.19 3.73 -10.19
C GLY A 14 15.47 2.42 -9.47
N GLN A 15 14.68 1.39 -9.76
CA GLN A 15 14.90 0.05 -9.20
C GLN A 15 14.83 -0.99 -10.30
N ARG A 16 15.87 -1.83 -10.40
CA ARG A 16 15.92 -2.97 -11.32
C ARG A 16 15.63 -4.25 -10.55
N TRP A 17 14.39 -4.73 -10.60
CA TRP A 17 13.98 -5.92 -9.86
C TRP A 17 14.45 -7.22 -10.50
N GLY A 18 14.60 -7.24 -11.83
CA GLY A 18 15.18 -8.38 -12.55
C GLY A 18 14.18 -9.50 -12.90
N ASN A 19 12.91 -9.39 -12.49
CA ASN A 19 11.87 -10.34 -12.86
C ASN A 19 11.65 -10.35 -14.39
N PRO A 20 11.31 -11.51 -14.98
CA PRO A 20 10.87 -11.55 -16.37
C PRO A 20 9.55 -10.79 -16.53
N LEU A 21 9.35 -10.17 -17.69
CA LEU A 21 8.11 -9.47 -18.03
C LEU A 21 7.13 -10.39 -18.75
N TYR A 22 5.84 -10.13 -18.54
CA TYR A 22 4.78 -10.86 -19.24
C TYR A 22 4.75 -10.54 -20.73
N ARG A 23 4.51 -11.55 -21.56
CA ARG A 23 4.12 -11.36 -22.95
C ARG A 23 2.59 -11.20 -23.00
N TRP A 24 2.08 -10.00 -22.71
CA TRP A 24 0.64 -9.76 -22.57
C TRP A 24 -0.19 -10.17 -23.79
N SER A 25 0.36 -10.10 -25.00
CA SER A 25 -0.30 -10.60 -26.22
C SER A 25 -0.56 -12.11 -26.20
N ALA A 26 0.36 -12.90 -25.63
CA ALA A 26 0.17 -14.34 -25.46
C ALA A 26 -0.89 -14.63 -24.38
N HIS A 27 -0.87 -13.87 -23.28
CA HIS A 27 -1.94 -13.97 -22.27
C HIS A 27 -3.30 -13.62 -22.87
N ALA A 28 -3.40 -12.58 -23.70
CA ALA A 28 -4.64 -12.20 -24.37
C ALA A 28 -5.14 -13.30 -25.33
N ALA A 29 -4.24 -13.95 -26.08
CA ALA A 29 -4.58 -15.06 -26.97
C ALA A 29 -5.14 -16.29 -26.23
N GLU A 30 -4.83 -16.43 -24.95
CA GLU A 30 -5.34 -17.48 -24.06
C GLU A 30 -6.42 -16.97 -23.08
N ASP A 31 -7.07 -15.84 -23.39
CA ASP A 31 -8.12 -15.20 -22.57
C ASP A 31 -7.70 -15.05 -21.09
N TYR A 32 -6.43 -14.70 -20.90
CA TYR A 32 -5.80 -14.48 -19.60
C TYR A 32 -5.89 -15.66 -18.62
N ARG A 33 -6.09 -16.90 -19.13
CA ARG A 33 -6.25 -18.13 -18.32
C ARG A 33 -5.23 -18.25 -17.19
N TRP A 34 -3.95 -17.97 -17.44
CA TRP A 34 -2.90 -18.02 -16.41
C TRP A 34 -3.19 -17.09 -15.22
N TRP A 35 -3.66 -15.87 -15.48
CA TRP A 35 -4.01 -14.90 -14.45
C TRP A 35 -5.27 -15.31 -13.71
N VAL A 36 -6.28 -15.83 -14.40
CA VAL A 36 -7.48 -16.39 -13.78
C VAL A 36 -7.11 -17.53 -12.81
N GLU A 37 -6.29 -18.49 -13.25
CA GLU A 37 -5.88 -19.61 -12.39
C GLU A 37 -5.02 -19.15 -11.21
N ARG A 38 -4.10 -18.20 -11.42
CA ARG A 38 -3.31 -17.61 -10.33
C ARG A 38 -4.23 -17.03 -9.26
N MET A 39 -5.18 -16.19 -9.65
CA MET A 39 -6.13 -15.57 -8.72
C MET A 39 -7.00 -16.62 -8.04
N ARG A 40 -7.47 -17.64 -8.78
CA ARG A 40 -8.27 -18.74 -8.22
C ARG A 40 -7.52 -19.50 -7.13
N GLN A 41 -6.23 -19.79 -7.32
CA GLN A 41 -5.44 -20.47 -6.29
C GLN A 41 -5.19 -19.56 -5.08
N THR A 42 -4.86 -18.28 -5.31
CA THR A 42 -4.63 -17.32 -4.21
C THR A 42 -5.89 -17.12 -3.37
N MET A 43 -7.07 -17.06 -4.00
CA MET A 43 -8.36 -16.91 -3.32
C MET A 43 -8.79 -18.13 -2.51
N LYS A 44 -8.10 -19.28 -2.64
CA LYS A 44 -8.27 -20.41 -1.71
C LYS A 44 -7.58 -20.18 -0.37
N LEU A 45 -6.62 -19.26 -0.32
CA LEU A 45 -5.81 -18.95 0.86
C LEU A 45 -6.21 -17.64 1.52
N CYS A 46 -6.79 -16.70 0.78
CA CYS A 46 -7.13 -15.37 1.24
C CYS A 46 -8.51 -14.92 0.71
N ASP A 47 -9.30 -14.25 1.54
CA ASP A 47 -10.60 -13.69 1.11
C ASP A 47 -10.46 -12.50 0.15
N VAL A 48 -9.37 -11.73 0.31
CA VAL A 48 -9.06 -10.53 -0.48
C VAL A 48 -7.60 -10.58 -0.91
N VAL A 49 -7.33 -10.22 -2.16
CA VAL A 49 -5.97 -10.25 -2.73
C VAL A 49 -5.50 -8.82 -3.01
N ARG A 50 -4.43 -8.38 -2.34
CA ARG A 50 -3.71 -7.18 -2.78
C ARG A 50 -2.86 -7.53 -4.00
N ILE A 51 -3.03 -6.82 -5.10
CA ILE A 51 -2.12 -6.93 -6.25
C ILE A 51 -1.09 -5.83 -6.15
N ASP A 52 0.14 -6.27 -5.94
CA ASP A 52 1.34 -5.44 -5.92
C ASP A 52 1.63 -4.83 -7.29
N HIS A 53 2.13 -3.61 -7.31
CA HIS A 53 2.48 -2.83 -8.49
C HIS A 53 1.34 -2.77 -9.52
N PHE A 54 0.13 -2.41 -9.06
CA PHE A 54 -1.08 -2.40 -9.91
C PHE A 54 -0.91 -1.53 -11.16
N ARG A 55 -0.11 -0.45 -11.09
CA ARG A 55 0.14 0.40 -12.25
C ARG A 55 0.69 -0.36 -13.47
N GLY A 56 1.37 -1.50 -13.23
CA GLY A 56 1.87 -2.43 -14.24
C GLY A 56 0.80 -2.95 -15.22
N PHE A 57 -0.49 -2.90 -14.84
CA PHE A 57 -1.58 -3.29 -15.72
C PHE A 57 -1.98 -2.20 -16.71
N GLU A 58 -1.71 -0.92 -16.41
CA GLU A 58 -1.89 0.19 -17.36
C GLU A 58 -0.64 0.33 -18.24
N SER A 59 0.53 0.40 -17.61
CA SER A 59 1.82 0.42 -18.28
C SER A 59 2.89 -0.18 -17.36
N PHE A 60 3.97 -0.75 -17.89
CA PHE A 60 5.08 -1.27 -17.07
C PHE A 60 6.42 -0.77 -17.60
N TRP A 61 7.41 -0.65 -16.71
CA TRP A 61 8.74 -0.18 -17.07
C TRP A 61 9.59 -1.36 -17.53
N GLU A 62 9.98 -1.32 -18.79
CA GLU A 62 10.69 -2.38 -19.48
C GLU A 62 12.17 -2.05 -19.59
N ILE A 63 13.03 -2.82 -18.93
CA ILE A 63 14.48 -2.59 -18.89
C ILE A 63 15.21 -3.65 -19.73
N PRO A 64 16.21 -3.28 -20.58
CA PRO A 64 17.08 -4.26 -21.23
C PRO A 64 17.76 -5.17 -20.20
N ALA A 65 17.76 -6.49 -20.42
CA ALA A 65 18.26 -7.44 -19.42
C ALA A 65 19.74 -7.21 -19.04
N ALA A 66 20.54 -6.74 -20.01
CA ALA A 66 21.95 -6.41 -19.85
C ALA A 66 22.21 -5.06 -19.13
N ALA A 67 21.20 -4.22 -18.94
CA ALA A 67 21.36 -2.95 -18.22
C ALA A 67 21.63 -3.21 -16.73
N LYS A 68 22.54 -2.43 -16.16
CA LYS A 68 22.90 -2.49 -14.74
C LYS A 68 21.89 -1.77 -13.83
N THR A 69 21.25 -0.73 -14.35
CA THR A 69 20.29 0.12 -13.63
C THR A 69 18.96 0.22 -14.39
N ALA A 70 17.96 0.87 -13.79
CA ALA A 70 16.65 1.06 -14.40
C ALA A 70 16.51 2.35 -15.23
N VAL A 71 17.56 3.17 -15.30
CA VAL A 71 17.54 4.51 -15.91
C VAL A 71 17.10 4.49 -17.38
N HIS A 72 17.52 3.48 -18.16
CA HIS A 72 17.28 3.40 -19.61
C HIS A 72 16.15 2.43 -19.99
N GLY A 73 15.16 2.25 -19.12
CA GLY A 73 13.95 1.52 -19.49
C GLY A 73 13.01 2.35 -20.36
N ILE A 74 11.92 1.73 -20.80
CA ILE A 74 10.84 2.38 -21.54
C ILE A 74 9.48 1.94 -20.99
N TRP A 75 8.50 2.84 -21.00
CA TRP A 75 7.12 2.48 -20.67
C TRP A 75 6.51 1.66 -21.80
N GLN A 76 5.98 0.49 -21.46
CA GLN A 76 5.21 -0.36 -22.35
C GLN A 76 3.76 -0.46 -21.88
N PRO A 77 2.77 -0.55 -22.78
CA PRO A 77 1.38 -0.70 -22.39
C PRO A 77 1.13 -2.06 -21.73
N GLY A 78 0.39 -2.05 -20.63
CA GLY A 78 -0.14 -3.25 -19.97
C GLY A 78 -1.43 -3.76 -20.64
N PRO A 79 -2.05 -4.82 -20.09
CA PRO A 79 -3.27 -5.43 -20.61
C PRO A 79 -4.54 -4.62 -20.33
N GLY A 80 -4.47 -3.58 -19.51
CA GLY A 80 -5.62 -2.76 -19.09
C GLY A 80 -6.72 -3.59 -18.43
N GLU A 81 -7.97 -3.25 -18.74
CA GLU A 81 -9.15 -3.89 -18.16
C GLU A 81 -9.32 -5.35 -18.57
N ALA A 82 -8.74 -5.78 -19.71
CA ALA A 82 -9.05 -7.07 -20.31
C ALA A 82 -8.72 -8.25 -19.39
N VAL A 83 -7.60 -8.19 -18.66
CA VAL A 83 -7.24 -9.21 -17.66
C VAL A 83 -8.24 -9.24 -16.48
N PHE A 84 -8.69 -8.07 -16.03
CA PHE A 84 -9.65 -7.97 -14.93
C PHE A 84 -11.05 -8.38 -15.35
N ASN A 85 -11.43 -8.15 -16.61
CA ASN A 85 -12.68 -8.65 -17.18
C ASN A 85 -12.68 -10.18 -17.22
N ALA A 86 -11.57 -10.80 -17.61
CA ALA A 86 -11.41 -12.26 -17.56
C ALA A 86 -11.50 -12.81 -16.13
N ILE A 87 -10.81 -12.18 -15.17
CA ILE A 87 -10.92 -12.53 -13.75
C ILE A 87 -12.35 -12.36 -13.23
N ARG A 88 -13.02 -11.26 -13.59
CA ARG A 88 -14.39 -10.94 -13.14
C ARG A 88 -15.40 -11.98 -13.59
N ARG A 89 -15.34 -12.42 -14.85
CA ARG A 89 -16.24 -13.46 -15.36
C ARG A 89 -16.20 -14.74 -14.55
N GLU A 90 -15.03 -15.09 -14.00
CA GLU A 90 -14.79 -16.39 -13.38
C GLU A 90 -14.82 -16.35 -11.85
N LEU A 91 -14.46 -15.22 -11.24
CA LEU A 91 -14.12 -15.12 -9.82
C LEU A 91 -14.78 -13.94 -9.08
N SER A 92 -15.69 -13.21 -9.72
CA SER A 92 -16.41 -12.14 -9.00
C SER A 92 -17.40 -12.69 -7.98
N ASP A 93 -17.74 -11.86 -6.98
CA ASP A 93 -18.86 -12.18 -6.09
C ASP A 93 -20.22 -12.10 -6.80
N ALA A 94 -21.31 -12.37 -6.06
CA ALA A 94 -22.68 -12.34 -6.58
C ALA A 94 -23.12 -10.95 -7.09
N GLN A 95 -22.37 -9.89 -6.78
CA GLN A 95 -22.61 -8.51 -7.25
C GLN A 95 -21.64 -8.11 -8.38
N GLY A 96 -20.84 -9.04 -8.91
CA GLY A 96 -19.87 -8.76 -9.97
C GLY A 96 -18.60 -8.05 -9.48
N ARG A 97 -18.36 -7.98 -8.16
CA ARG A 97 -17.20 -7.30 -7.59
C ARG A 97 -16.00 -8.23 -7.49
N LEU A 98 -14.82 -7.66 -7.69
CA LEU A 98 -13.56 -8.34 -7.48
C LEU A 98 -13.07 -8.11 -6.05
N ARG A 99 -12.69 -9.18 -5.36
CA ARG A 99 -12.07 -9.12 -4.02
C ARG A 99 -10.57 -8.81 -4.14
N ILE A 100 -10.26 -7.69 -4.75
CA ILE A 100 -8.89 -7.26 -5.07
C ILE A 100 -8.66 -5.85 -4.53
N ILE A 101 -7.50 -5.61 -3.93
CA ILE A 101 -7.01 -4.28 -3.55
C ILE A 101 -5.89 -3.90 -4.52
N ALA A 102 -5.96 -2.71 -5.10
CA ALA A 102 -4.89 -2.18 -5.95
C ALA A 102 -3.83 -1.51 -5.07
N GLU A 103 -2.59 -1.99 -5.13
CA GLU A 103 -1.44 -1.22 -4.66
C GLU A 103 -1.13 -0.13 -5.71
N ASP A 104 -1.64 1.08 -5.45
CA ASP A 104 -1.53 2.26 -6.31
C ASP A 104 -0.65 3.35 -5.67
N LEU A 105 0.52 2.97 -5.14
CA LEU A 105 1.48 3.90 -4.54
C LEU A 105 2.54 4.37 -5.55
N GLY A 106 3.28 5.42 -5.18
CA GLY A 106 4.32 6.04 -6.01
C GLY A 106 3.76 7.06 -7.01
N ILE A 107 4.49 7.28 -8.11
CA ILE A 107 4.06 8.24 -9.16
C ILE A 107 2.98 7.58 -10.03
N ILE A 108 1.72 7.86 -9.69
CA ILE A 108 0.54 7.32 -10.38
C ILE A 108 0.01 8.33 -11.40
N THR A 109 -0.22 7.87 -12.63
CA THR A 109 -0.78 8.69 -13.70
C THR A 109 -2.31 8.72 -13.63
N PRO A 110 -2.98 9.74 -14.20
CA PRO A 110 -4.43 9.76 -14.33
C PRO A 110 -5.00 8.51 -15.02
N ALA A 111 -4.26 7.90 -15.96
CA ALA A 111 -4.65 6.67 -16.65
C ALA A 111 -4.70 5.46 -15.73
N VAL A 112 -3.73 5.30 -14.81
CA VAL A 112 -3.75 4.23 -13.80
C VAL A 112 -4.93 4.41 -12.85
N ASN A 113 -5.20 5.64 -12.42
CA ASN A 113 -6.37 5.95 -11.59
C ASN A 113 -7.68 5.64 -12.32
N ALA A 114 -7.80 6.03 -13.60
CA ALA A 114 -8.96 5.72 -14.42
C ALA A 114 -9.17 4.21 -14.56
N LEU A 115 -8.09 3.44 -14.78
CA LEU A 115 -8.14 1.98 -14.84
C LEU A 115 -8.65 1.38 -13.51
N ARG A 116 -8.09 1.80 -12.36
CA ARG A 116 -8.51 1.34 -11.03
C ARG A 116 -10.00 1.58 -10.80
N LEU A 117 -10.47 2.79 -11.13
CA LEU A 117 -11.87 3.19 -10.98
C LEU A 117 -12.80 2.42 -11.91
N ALA A 118 -12.43 2.23 -13.18
CA ALA A 118 -13.20 1.46 -14.15
C ALA A 118 -13.38 -0.01 -13.72
N ILE A 119 -12.37 -0.60 -13.07
CA ILE A 119 -12.45 -1.96 -12.55
C ILE A 119 -13.27 -2.02 -11.24
N GLY A 120 -13.30 -0.91 -10.49
CA GLY A 120 -13.99 -0.80 -9.20
C GLY A 120 -13.13 -1.19 -7.99
N LEU A 121 -11.80 -1.14 -8.10
CA LEU A 121 -10.90 -1.60 -7.03
C LEU A 121 -10.62 -0.50 -6.00
N PRO A 122 -10.58 -0.82 -4.69
CA PRO A 122 -10.07 0.10 -3.70
C PRO A 122 -8.58 0.38 -3.93
N GLY A 123 -8.19 1.65 -3.77
CA GLY A 123 -6.79 2.07 -3.70
C GLY A 123 -6.27 2.07 -2.26
N MET A 124 -4.97 2.26 -2.10
CA MET A 124 -4.28 2.31 -0.82
C MET A 124 -3.91 3.74 -0.43
N ARG A 125 -4.03 4.08 0.85
CA ARG A 125 -3.53 5.35 1.40
C ARG A 125 -2.66 5.09 2.62
N ILE A 126 -1.45 5.64 2.60
CA ILE A 126 -0.45 5.47 3.65
C ILE A 126 -0.29 6.79 4.40
N LEU A 127 -0.66 6.85 5.67
CA LEU A 127 -0.63 8.09 6.44
C LEU A 127 0.77 8.69 6.57
N GLN A 128 1.83 7.87 6.59
CA GLN A 128 3.20 8.38 6.60
C GLN A 128 3.56 9.21 5.35
N PHE A 129 2.80 9.11 4.26
CA PHE A 129 2.94 9.94 3.05
C PHE A 129 1.99 11.15 3.02
N ALA A 130 1.22 11.39 4.08
CA ALA A 130 0.17 12.41 4.10
C ALA A 130 0.66 13.81 4.45
N PHE A 131 1.84 13.90 5.07
CA PHE A 131 2.27 15.09 5.78
C PHE A 131 3.38 15.87 5.06
N ASP A 132 3.66 15.54 3.82
CA ASP A 132 4.46 16.34 2.90
C ASP A 132 3.56 17.14 1.93
N GLY A 133 4.13 18.20 1.36
CA GLY A 133 3.42 19.04 0.39
C GLY A 133 2.34 19.93 1.02
N ASP A 134 1.11 19.83 0.53
CA ASP A 134 -0.01 20.71 0.92
C ASP A 134 -1.31 19.94 1.19
N ALA A 135 -2.37 20.68 1.56
CA ALA A 135 -3.67 20.10 1.93
C ALA A 135 -4.34 19.27 0.82
N ARG A 136 -3.85 19.29 -0.42
CA ARG A 136 -4.35 18.46 -1.53
C ARG A 136 -3.67 17.10 -1.60
N ASN A 137 -2.74 16.80 -0.69
CA ASN A 137 -2.07 15.51 -0.64
C ASN A 137 -3.12 14.38 -0.53
N PRO A 138 -3.18 13.45 -1.51
CA PRO A 138 -4.22 12.41 -1.55
C PRO A 138 -4.15 11.44 -0.38
N TYR A 139 -3.04 11.42 0.37
CA TYR A 139 -2.84 10.62 1.57
C TYR A 139 -3.40 11.28 2.84
N LEU A 140 -3.85 12.54 2.81
CA LEU A 140 -4.59 13.16 3.91
C LEU A 140 -6.04 12.63 3.99
N PRO A 141 -6.54 12.23 5.16
CA PRO A 141 -7.87 11.63 5.32
C PRO A 141 -9.06 12.43 4.78
N HIS A 142 -9.00 13.76 4.77
CA HIS A 142 -10.08 14.57 4.21
C HIS A 142 -10.16 14.53 2.67
N ASN A 143 -9.15 13.96 2.01
CA ASN A 143 -9.11 13.72 0.57
C ASN A 143 -9.46 12.27 0.19
N TYR A 144 -9.86 11.43 1.15
CA TYR A 144 -10.19 10.03 0.89
C TYR A 144 -11.58 9.85 0.29
N GLU A 145 -11.70 8.81 -0.54
CA GLU A 145 -12.98 8.24 -0.93
C GLU A 145 -13.27 6.98 -0.08
N ALA A 146 -14.54 6.57 0.01
CA ALA A 146 -14.92 5.40 0.78
C ALA A 146 -14.24 4.11 0.30
N ASN A 147 -14.06 3.95 -1.02
CA ASN A 147 -13.41 2.78 -1.64
C ASN A 147 -11.87 2.88 -1.53
N THR A 148 -11.38 2.91 -0.30
CA THR A 148 -9.97 3.07 0.08
C THR A 148 -9.62 2.09 1.18
N VAL A 149 -8.39 1.58 1.15
CA VAL A 149 -7.74 0.90 2.28
C VAL A 149 -6.67 1.83 2.87
N VAL A 150 -6.88 2.27 4.11
CA VAL A 150 -5.92 3.12 4.82
C VAL A 150 -4.96 2.28 5.66
N TYR A 151 -3.70 2.69 5.67
CA TYR A 151 -2.64 2.16 6.49
C TYR A 151 -1.96 3.32 7.23
N THR A 152 -1.43 3.07 8.42
CA THR A 152 -0.45 3.98 9.04
C THR A 152 0.84 3.97 8.22
N GLY A 153 1.41 2.77 8.07
CA GLY A 153 2.51 2.42 7.17
C GLY A 153 2.32 1.00 6.61
N THR A 154 3.07 0.64 5.58
CA THR A 154 3.17 -0.74 5.09
C THR A 154 4.39 -1.45 5.67
N HIS A 155 4.69 -2.66 5.20
CA HIS A 155 5.92 -3.37 5.54
C HIS A 155 7.19 -2.73 4.95
N ASP A 156 7.05 -1.91 3.89
CA ASP A 156 8.15 -1.17 3.27
C ASP A 156 8.45 0.16 3.96
N ASN A 157 7.53 0.60 4.82
CA ASN A 157 7.67 1.82 5.62
C ASN A 157 8.43 1.52 6.91
N ASP A 158 8.96 2.58 7.53
CA ASP A 158 9.38 2.48 8.93
C ASP A 158 8.14 2.32 9.83
N THR A 159 8.35 1.91 11.08
CA THR A 159 7.33 2.02 12.13
C THR A 159 6.86 3.46 12.24
N SER A 160 5.61 3.69 12.66
CA SER A 160 5.07 5.04 12.82
C SER A 160 5.84 5.87 13.84
N ARG A 161 6.43 5.23 14.85
CA ARG A 161 7.32 5.90 15.81
C ARG A 161 8.67 6.25 15.17
N GLY A 162 9.31 5.30 14.49
CA GLY A 162 10.57 5.54 13.77
C GLY A 162 10.44 6.63 12.70
N TRP A 163 9.36 6.59 11.92
CA TRP A 163 8.99 7.64 10.98
C TRP A 163 8.92 9.01 11.67
N TRP A 164 8.17 9.13 12.76
CA TRP A 164 8.02 10.37 13.51
C TRP A 164 9.34 10.92 14.05
N GLU A 165 10.18 10.05 14.61
CA GLU A 165 11.49 10.39 15.16
C GLU A 165 12.46 10.85 14.06
N SER A 166 12.24 10.43 12.81
CA SER A 166 13.04 10.86 11.65
C SER A 166 12.63 12.22 11.06
N LEU A 167 11.44 12.73 11.39
CA LEU A 167 10.93 13.99 10.87
C LEU A 167 11.69 15.19 11.44
N SER A 168 11.83 16.23 10.62
CA SER A 168 12.25 17.55 11.10
C SER A 168 11.21 18.16 12.03
N ARG A 169 11.63 19.14 12.85
CA ARG A 169 10.72 19.85 13.76
C ARG A 169 9.52 20.48 13.04
N ALA A 170 9.74 21.06 11.85
CA ALA A 170 8.68 21.69 11.07
C ALA A 170 7.65 20.67 10.55
N GLU A 171 8.09 19.49 10.12
CA GLU A 171 7.20 18.40 9.71
C GLU A 171 6.40 17.86 10.90
N GLN A 172 7.05 17.69 12.06
CA GLN A 172 6.36 17.31 13.29
C GLN A 172 5.31 18.36 13.73
N ASP A 173 5.62 19.65 13.62
CA ASP A 173 4.67 20.73 13.92
C ASP A 173 3.45 20.69 12.97
N TYR A 174 3.66 20.39 11.68
CA TYR A 174 2.57 20.24 10.71
C TYR A 174 1.67 19.04 11.06
N VAL A 175 2.25 17.89 11.37
CA VAL A 175 1.52 16.68 11.80
C VAL A 175 0.70 16.97 13.08
N ARG A 176 1.30 17.62 14.08
CA ARG A 176 0.60 18.04 15.32
C ARG A 176 -0.58 18.95 15.01
N ALA A 177 -0.38 19.95 14.17
CA ALA A 177 -1.42 20.89 13.77
C ALA A 177 -2.58 20.18 13.06
N TYR A 178 -2.29 19.25 12.14
CA TYR A 178 -3.31 18.47 11.43
C TYR A 178 -4.10 17.56 12.38
N LEU A 179 -3.42 16.91 13.32
CA LEU A 179 -4.03 16.02 14.31
C LEU A 179 -4.77 16.77 15.42
N GLY A 180 -4.49 18.07 15.60
CA GLY A 180 -5.01 18.87 16.70
C GLY A 180 -4.47 18.44 18.07
N VAL A 181 -3.22 17.97 18.13
CA VAL A 181 -2.59 17.44 19.35
C VAL A 181 -1.40 18.28 19.81
N GLY A 182 -1.23 18.40 21.13
CA GLY A 182 -0.07 19.02 21.75
C GLY A 182 1.12 18.07 21.90
N ASP A 183 2.22 18.57 22.47
CA ASP A 183 3.49 17.84 22.60
C ASP A 183 3.34 16.54 23.40
N GLU A 184 2.65 16.55 24.55
CA GLU A 184 2.45 15.35 25.39
C GLU A 184 1.74 14.20 24.63
N SER A 185 0.75 14.55 23.79
CA SER A 185 0.01 13.56 22.99
C SER A 185 0.82 13.00 21.81
N SER A 186 1.93 13.64 21.46
CA SER A 186 2.84 13.18 20.41
C SER A 186 3.83 12.10 20.86
N GLU A 187 3.93 11.83 22.17
CA GLU A 187 4.71 10.70 22.71
C GLU A 187 4.18 9.34 22.20
N GLU A 188 2.87 9.25 21.98
CA GLU A 188 2.21 8.08 21.36
C GLU A 188 1.71 8.40 19.94
N ILE A 189 2.55 9.02 19.10
CA ILE A 189 2.20 9.39 17.72
C ILE A 189 1.61 8.22 16.91
N HIS A 190 2.11 7.00 17.12
CA HIS A 190 1.60 5.79 16.48
C HIS A 190 0.11 5.58 16.78
N TRP A 191 -0.33 5.78 18.03
CA TRP A 191 -1.75 5.70 18.37
C TRP A 191 -2.57 6.88 17.84
N GLN A 192 -1.99 8.06 17.66
CA GLN A 192 -2.65 9.17 16.98
C GLN A 192 -2.90 8.86 15.51
N LEU A 193 -1.91 8.24 14.82
CA LEU A 193 -2.08 7.78 13.44
C LEU A 193 -3.06 6.62 13.32
N ILE A 194 -3.06 5.65 14.25
CA ILE A 194 -4.06 4.58 14.30
C ILE A 194 -5.46 5.19 14.46
N ARG A 195 -5.62 6.15 15.38
CA ARG A 195 -6.89 6.87 15.57
C ARG A 195 -7.32 7.58 14.29
N LEU A 196 -6.40 8.26 13.61
CA LEU A 196 -6.66 8.98 12.37
C LEU A 196 -7.07 8.04 11.23
N ALA A 197 -6.39 6.91 11.08
CA ALA A 197 -6.76 5.87 10.12
C ALA A 197 -8.18 5.35 10.43
N CYS A 198 -8.46 5.05 11.71
CA CYS A 198 -9.76 4.59 12.15
C CYS A 198 -10.88 5.65 11.97
N SER A 199 -10.61 6.94 12.12
CA SER A 199 -11.64 7.99 11.96
C SER A 199 -11.89 8.39 10.51
N SER A 200 -11.06 7.95 9.56
CA SER A 200 -11.22 8.25 8.14
C SER A 200 -12.43 7.59 7.49
N VAL A 201 -12.82 8.05 6.29
CA VAL A 201 -13.91 7.45 5.49
C VAL A 201 -13.52 6.15 4.78
N ALA A 202 -12.26 5.72 4.87
CA ALA A 202 -11.79 4.50 4.21
C ALA A 202 -12.54 3.25 4.71
N SER A 203 -12.98 2.39 3.77
CA SER A 203 -13.75 1.17 4.07
C SER A 203 -12.98 0.15 4.90
N LEU A 204 -11.65 0.11 4.75
CA LEU A 204 -10.78 -0.78 5.50
C LEU A 204 -9.60 -0.02 6.09
N CYS A 205 -9.29 -0.29 7.36
CA CYS A 205 -8.14 0.24 8.06
C CYS A 205 -7.24 -0.94 8.46
N VAL A 206 -5.98 -0.92 8.03
CA VAL A 206 -5.01 -1.98 8.29
C VAL A 206 -3.81 -1.39 9.02
N ILE A 207 -3.54 -1.90 10.22
CA ILE A 207 -2.50 -1.38 11.11
C ILE A 207 -1.39 -2.43 11.25
N PRO A 208 -0.11 -2.11 10.98
CA PRO A 208 1.00 -2.98 11.29
C PRO A 208 1.08 -3.28 12.78
N MET A 209 1.45 -4.51 13.14
CA MET A 209 1.56 -4.91 14.55
C MET A 209 2.61 -4.07 15.29
N GLN A 210 3.69 -3.66 14.62
CA GLN A 210 4.72 -2.77 15.19
C GLN A 210 4.14 -1.45 15.70
N ASP A 211 3.15 -0.89 14.99
CA ASP A 211 2.52 0.37 15.37
C ASP A 211 1.59 0.18 16.56
N VAL A 212 0.88 -0.94 16.64
CA VAL A 212 0.07 -1.29 17.83
C VAL A 212 0.96 -1.41 19.07
N LEU A 213 2.17 -1.94 18.90
CA LEU A 213 3.15 -2.17 19.95
C LEU A 213 4.04 -0.95 20.27
N GLY A 214 3.90 0.17 19.55
CA GLY A 214 4.69 1.38 19.78
C GLY A 214 6.20 1.24 19.55
N LEU A 215 6.60 0.33 18.66
CA LEU A 215 8.00 -0.02 18.40
C LEU A 215 8.71 1.01 17.52
N ASP A 216 10.02 1.14 17.68
CA ASP A 216 10.89 2.07 16.94
C ASP A 216 11.45 1.47 15.63
N SER A 217 12.35 2.21 14.96
CA SER A 217 12.96 1.81 13.68
C SER A 217 13.73 0.49 13.69
N THR A 218 14.15 -0.03 14.85
CA THR A 218 14.83 -1.33 14.94
C THR A 218 13.88 -2.50 14.64
N HIS A 219 12.58 -2.23 14.56
CA HIS A 219 11.51 -3.19 14.30
C HIS A 219 10.90 -3.06 12.89
N ARG A 220 11.53 -2.27 12.00
CA ARG A 220 11.13 -2.14 10.60
C ARG A 220 11.18 -3.50 9.90
N MET A 221 10.14 -3.82 9.11
CA MET A 221 10.03 -5.12 8.43
C MET A 221 10.94 -5.19 7.19
N ASN A 222 10.85 -4.20 6.30
CA ASN A 222 11.65 -4.13 5.09
C ASN A 222 12.14 -2.70 4.86
N ALA A 223 13.37 -2.57 4.39
CA ALA A 223 13.94 -1.32 3.92
C ALA A 223 14.21 -1.45 2.41
N PRO A 224 13.33 -0.90 1.54
CA PRO A 224 13.45 -1.06 0.09
C PRO A 224 14.84 -0.68 -0.43
N GLY A 225 15.41 -1.54 -1.27
CA GLY A 225 16.75 -1.37 -1.82
C GLY A 225 17.89 -1.98 -0.98
N LEU A 226 17.62 -2.41 0.26
CA LEU A 226 18.56 -3.21 1.05
C LEU A 226 18.30 -4.71 0.84
N GLY A 227 19.37 -5.49 0.63
CA GLY A 227 19.27 -6.93 0.41
C GLY A 227 19.28 -7.76 1.71
N GLU A 228 20.12 -7.39 2.68
CA GLU A 228 20.26 -8.08 3.97
C GLU A 228 19.54 -7.32 5.09
N GLY A 229 19.07 -8.04 6.11
CA GLY A 229 18.41 -7.45 7.30
C GLY A 229 16.93 -7.12 7.15
N SER A 230 16.28 -7.52 6.05
CA SER A 230 14.84 -7.37 5.85
C SER A 230 14.10 -8.70 6.08
N TRP A 231 12.82 -8.62 6.45
CA TRP A 231 11.92 -9.76 6.68
C TRP A 231 12.24 -10.61 7.92
N GLU A 232 13.08 -10.09 8.81
CA GLU A 232 13.54 -10.82 10.01
C GLU A 232 12.73 -10.47 11.27
N TRP A 233 11.94 -9.39 11.24
CA TRP A 233 11.19 -8.94 12.42
C TRP A 233 10.19 -9.99 12.90
N ARG A 234 10.20 -10.23 14.22
CA ARG A 234 9.24 -11.07 14.93
C ARG A 234 8.89 -10.40 16.24
N PHE A 235 7.62 -10.50 16.64
CA PHE A 235 7.20 -10.10 17.97
C PHE A 235 7.36 -11.25 18.98
N SER A 236 7.46 -10.88 20.25
CA SER A 236 7.30 -11.77 21.40
C SER A 236 5.96 -11.49 22.07
N TRP A 237 5.30 -12.53 22.57
CA TRP A 237 4.05 -12.39 23.34
C TRP A 237 4.19 -11.51 24.57
N GLN A 238 5.40 -11.38 25.12
CA GLN A 238 5.67 -10.47 26.24
C GLN A 238 5.51 -8.98 25.87
N GLN A 239 5.58 -8.64 24.59
CA GLN A 239 5.32 -7.28 24.10
C GLN A 239 3.81 -7.00 24.00
N VAL A 240 2.97 -8.03 23.98
CA VAL A 240 1.53 -7.90 23.73
C VAL A 240 0.78 -7.77 25.05
N GLU A 241 0.49 -6.53 25.46
CA GLU A 241 -0.36 -6.23 26.60
C GLU A 241 -1.86 -6.23 26.29
N ASP A 242 -2.71 -6.52 27.28
CA ASP A 242 -4.17 -6.45 27.20
C ASP A 242 -4.70 -5.03 26.86
N SER A 243 -3.90 -4.00 27.16
CA SER A 243 -4.20 -2.59 26.83
C SER A 243 -4.31 -2.38 25.32
N HIS A 244 -3.45 -3.03 24.52
CA HIS A 244 -3.46 -2.91 23.06
C HIS A 244 -4.78 -3.38 22.45
N ALA A 245 -5.23 -4.58 22.83
CA ALA A 245 -6.49 -5.15 22.34
C ALA A 245 -7.70 -4.30 22.76
N ARG A 246 -7.70 -3.80 24.01
CA ARG A 246 -8.77 -2.91 24.51
C ARG A 246 -8.83 -1.59 23.74
N ARG A 247 -7.68 -0.96 23.47
CA ARG A 247 -7.60 0.32 22.74
C ARG A 247 -8.02 0.15 21.28
N LEU A 248 -7.61 -0.93 20.61
CA LEU A 248 -8.10 -1.26 19.27
C LEU A 248 -9.62 -1.49 19.25
N ALA A 249 -10.15 -2.26 20.20
CA ALA A 249 -11.58 -2.53 20.31
C ALA A 249 -12.40 -1.26 20.57
N GLU A 250 -11.85 -0.33 21.37
CA GLU A 250 -12.46 0.97 21.62
C GLU A 250 -12.47 1.84 20.36
N LEU A 251 -11.35 1.95 19.63
CA LEU A 251 -11.29 2.71 18.37
C LEU A 251 -12.24 2.12 17.33
N ALA A 252 -12.29 0.80 17.21
CA ALA A 252 -13.23 0.11 16.32
C ALA A 252 -14.69 0.38 16.72
N ARG A 253 -15.01 0.42 18.01
CA ARG A 253 -16.35 0.81 18.50
C ARG A 253 -16.66 2.26 18.18
N LEU A 254 -15.73 3.17 18.49
CA LEU A 254 -15.92 4.61 18.42
C LEU A 254 -16.16 5.08 16.99
N TYR A 255 -15.44 4.50 16.04
CA TYR A 255 -15.52 4.88 14.63
C TYR A 255 -16.28 3.88 13.74
N GLY A 256 -17.10 3.00 14.34
CA GLY A 256 -18.01 2.13 13.59
C GLY A 256 -17.31 1.07 12.71
N ARG A 257 -16.18 0.53 13.16
CA ARG A 257 -15.39 -0.51 12.45
C ARG A 257 -15.52 -1.91 13.05
N LYS A 258 -16.45 -2.12 13.97
CA LYS A 258 -16.78 -3.48 14.42
C LYS A 258 -17.44 -4.24 13.27
N PRO A 259 -17.10 -5.53 13.04
CA PRO A 259 -17.92 -6.39 12.21
C PRO A 259 -19.37 -6.32 12.71
N GLY A 260 -20.30 -6.07 11.79
CA GLY A 260 -21.74 -6.09 12.06
C GLY A 260 -22.25 -7.51 12.30
#